data_AF-A0A972E8U6-F1
#
_entry.id   AF-A0A972E8U6-F1
#
_cell.length_a   1.000
_cell.length_b   1.000
_cell.length_c   1.000
_cell.angle_alpha   90.00
_cell.angle_beta   90.00
_cell.angle_gamma   90.00
#
_symmetry.space_group_name_H-M   'P 1'
#
loop_
_entity.id
_entity.type
_entity.pdbx_description
1 polymer ?
#
loop_
_entity_poly.entity_id
_entity_poly.type
_entity_poly.pdbx_seq_one_letter_code
_entity_poly.pdbx_strand_id
1 'polypeptide(L)'
;MRQSLADILYHPEYLKYLKEFQLTSSFVCGELSRSNIKKVSAEGLFYIFNRCDPKMAQKLASQELMVLKFGLDELLFTKGVFEKRLEDVADLFDLSDWDLAPLLFYTAPSFFFLPKEEVLIYAEKHFRLSDKTCSYYQYNQRLKKAFDGSDEKRTFRNPMEFVAAVTTYYREEQQQLALVDKEDKRIVEEMVESLKTADLYRLNESQIDWLKELYDSFTGIQKESFRETASKRHVHPYLRRLVTGDKRKGVVIDGSNVMLTGLLKPDPRRFQQLLNVMGAHIPLLYPFLILFDANADHLVRTERAYWEKHFIKNPLVIFHSPADELILKIAYEKRYTVISNDRFRDYGPLSVEVLRFQPEKGKLFFQ
;
A
#
# COMPACT_ATOMS: atom_id res chain seq x y z
N MET A 1 19.58 5.54 -0.34
CA MET A 1 20.81 5.18 0.39
C MET A 1 20.46 4.01 1.29
N ARG A 2 21.17 2.88 1.25
CA ARG A 2 20.95 1.80 2.22
C ARG A 2 21.47 2.30 3.57
N GLN A 3 20.58 2.52 4.54
CA GLN A 3 20.99 2.82 5.91
C GLN A 3 21.87 1.68 6.42
N SER A 4 23.01 2.04 7.00
CA SER A 4 23.90 1.12 7.68
C SER A 4 23.49 1.01 9.15
N LEU A 5 23.86 -0.09 9.81
CA LEU A 5 23.62 -0.23 11.25
C LEU A 5 24.30 0.89 12.05
N ALA A 6 25.40 1.46 11.53
CA ALA A 6 26.12 2.56 12.17
C ALA A 6 25.31 3.87 12.25
N ASP A 7 24.35 4.07 11.35
CA ASP A 7 23.50 5.28 11.34
C ASP A 7 22.55 5.33 12.55
N ILE A 8 22.39 4.20 13.25
CA ILE A 8 21.48 4.04 14.40
C ILE A 8 22.08 4.52 15.73
N LEU A 9 23.40 4.76 15.81
CA LEU A 9 24.12 5.07 17.06
C LEU A 9 23.52 6.23 17.89
N TYR A 10 22.86 7.17 17.23
CA TYR A 10 22.26 8.35 17.86
C TYR A 10 20.73 8.37 17.74
N HIS A 11 20.13 7.29 17.25
CA HIS A 11 18.68 7.20 17.12
C HIS A 11 18.02 7.13 18.51
N PRO A 12 16.96 7.93 18.79
CA PRO A 12 16.33 7.96 20.12
C PRO A 12 15.83 6.59 20.59
N GLU A 13 15.25 5.79 19.70
CA GLU A 13 14.78 4.44 20.05
C GLU A 13 15.94 3.48 20.36
N TYR A 14 17.11 3.65 19.73
CA TYR A 14 18.30 2.85 20.07
C TYR A 14 18.74 3.13 21.50
N LEU A 15 18.88 4.42 21.85
CA LEU A 15 19.25 4.83 23.20
C LEU A 15 18.23 4.35 24.25
N LYS A 16 16.95 4.36 23.89
CA LYS A 16 15.85 3.85 24.73
C LYS A 16 15.99 2.34 24.94
N TYR A 17 16.11 1.54 23.89
CA TYR A 17 16.27 0.08 24.01
C TYR A 17 17.52 -0.29 24.79
N LEU A 18 18.64 0.38 24.51
CA LEU A 18 19.88 0.15 25.23
C LEU A 18 19.70 0.40 26.73
N LYS A 19 19.07 1.51 27.11
CA LYS A 19 18.77 1.85 28.51
C LYS A 19 17.81 0.82 29.14
N GLU A 20 16.77 0.38 28.43
CA GLU A 20 15.84 -0.64 28.91
C GLU A 20 16.54 -1.98 29.16
N PHE A 21 17.42 -2.41 28.25
CA PHE A 21 18.21 -3.63 28.43
C PHE A 21 19.17 -3.51 29.60
N GLN A 22 19.86 -2.37 29.76
CA GLN A 22 20.76 -2.12 30.89
C GLN A 22 20.02 -2.17 32.23
N LEU A 23 18.86 -1.52 32.32
CA LEU A 23 18.04 -1.53 33.54
C LEU A 23 17.54 -2.94 33.87
N THR A 24 17.08 -3.66 32.85
CA THR A 24 16.58 -5.03 33.03
C THR A 24 17.71 -5.98 33.44
N SER A 25 18.88 -5.90 32.79
CA SER A 25 20.05 -6.69 33.17
C SER A 25 20.52 -6.36 34.59
N SER A 26 20.61 -5.08 34.95
CA SER A 26 20.99 -4.67 36.30
C SER A 26 20.03 -5.21 37.36
N PHE A 27 18.72 -5.18 37.09
CA PHE A 27 17.70 -5.75 37.96
C PHE A 27 17.86 -7.27 38.09
N VAL A 28 17.90 -7.98 36.96
CA VAL A 28 18.01 -9.45 36.92
C VAL A 28 19.28 -9.93 37.63
N CYS A 29 20.43 -9.31 37.38
CA CYS A 29 21.69 -9.64 38.04
C CYS A 29 21.66 -9.37 39.55
N GLY A 30 20.97 -8.32 39.99
CA GLY A 30 20.80 -8.02 41.41
C GLY A 30 19.95 -9.06 42.13
N GLU A 31 18.80 -9.39 41.56
CA GLU A 31 17.85 -10.34 42.14
C GLU A 31 18.34 -11.80 42.06
N LEU A 32 19.01 -12.18 40.97
CA LEU A 32 19.57 -13.51 40.80
C LEU A 32 20.99 -13.65 41.35
N SER A 33 21.46 -12.74 42.19
CA SER A 33 22.75 -12.89 42.85
C SER A 33 22.79 -14.13 43.77
N ARG A 34 23.98 -14.68 44.00
CA ARG A 34 24.17 -15.91 44.78
C ARG A 34 23.57 -15.86 46.20
N SER A 35 23.51 -14.68 46.81
CA SER A 35 22.87 -14.48 48.12
C SER A 35 21.35 -14.38 48.05
N ASN A 36 20.82 -13.92 46.92
CA ASN A 36 19.40 -13.58 46.76
C ASN A 36 18.60 -14.74 46.15
N ILE A 37 19.20 -15.54 45.27
CA ILE A 37 18.57 -16.71 44.65
C ILE A 37 18.02 -17.72 45.67
N LYS A 38 18.66 -17.83 46.84
CA LYS A 38 18.18 -18.70 47.93
C LYS A 38 16.95 -18.13 48.64
N LYS A 39 16.80 -16.79 48.65
CA LYS A 39 15.79 -16.04 49.41
C LYS A 39 14.58 -15.61 48.58
N VAL A 40 14.72 -15.50 47.27
CA VAL A 40 13.65 -15.05 46.37
C VAL A 40 12.42 -15.95 46.47
N SER A 41 11.22 -15.36 46.47
CA SER A 41 9.96 -16.10 46.47
C SER A 41 9.61 -16.62 45.07
N ALA A 42 8.56 -17.45 44.96
CA ALA A 42 8.05 -17.89 43.66
C ALA A 42 7.55 -16.70 42.82
N GLU A 43 6.83 -15.77 43.44
CA GLU A 43 6.35 -14.55 42.78
C GLU A 43 7.52 -13.67 42.33
N GLY A 44 8.58 -13.58 43.13
CA GLY A 44 9.80 -12.86 42.78
C GLY A 44 10.50 -13.46 41.56
N LEU A 45 10.67 -14.78 41.52
CA LEU A 45 11.24 -15.46 40.34
C LEU A 45 10.36 -15.29 39.11
N PHE A 46 9.05 -15.43 39.26
CA PHE A 46 8.12 -15.22 38.16
C PHE A 46 8.20 -13.78 37.62
N TYR A 47 8.31 -12.78 38.49
CA TYR A 47 8.50 -11.39 38.10
C TYR A 47 9.82 -11.19 37.31
N ILE A 48 10.91 -11.82 37.76
CA ILE A 48 12.20 -11.80 37.06
C ILE A 48 12.09 -12.44 35.68
N PHE A 49 11.51 -13.64 35.60
CA PHE A 49 11.34 -14.33 34.31
C PHE A 49 10.46 -13.54 33.36
N ASN A 50 9.35 -12.96 33.85
CA ASN A 50 8.46 -12.17 33.02
C ASN A 50 9.12 -10.87 32.51
N ARG A 51 10.08 -10.33 33.27
CA ARG A 51 10.94 -9.21 32.82
C ARG A 51 11.91 -9.64 31.72
N CYS A 52 12.42 -10.86 31.76
CA CYS A 52 13.30 -11.39 30.72
C CYS A 52 12.51 -11.72 29.44
N ASP A 53 11.50 -12.58 29.57
CA ASP A 53 10.60 -12.97 28.49
C ASP A 53 9.29 -13.59 29.06
N PRO A 54 8.10 -13.05 28.70
CA PRO A 54 6.82 -13.58 29.20
C PRO A 54 6.53 -15.04 28.80
N LYS A 55 7.00 -15.50 27.63
CA LYS A 55 6.75 -16.88 27.19
C LYS A 55 7.58 -17.86 28.02
N MET A 56 8.84 -17.53 28.28
CA MET A 56 9.70 -18.28 29.20
C MET A 56 9.08 -18.33 30.60
N ALA A 57 8.60 -17.19 31.11
CA ALA A 57 7.96 -17.13 32.43
C ALA A 57 6.73 -18.04 32.52
N GLN A 58 5.90 -18.07 31.48
CA GLN A 58 4.72 -18.93 31.42
C GLN A 58 5.09 -20.42 31.48
N LYS A 59 6.14 -20.83 30.75
CA LYS A 59 6.61 -22.22 30.78
C LYS A 59 7.19 -22.62 32.14
N LEU A 60 7.87 -21.69 32.81
CA LEU A 60 8.47 -21.93 34.13
C LEU A 60 7.47 -21.81 35.29
N ALA A 61 6.26 -21.30 35.06
CA ALA A 61 5.27 -21.05 36.11
C ALA A 61 4.78 -22.33 36.83
N SER A 62 4.83 -23.48 36.14
CA SER A 62 4.42 -24.77 36.71
C SER A 62 5.54 -25.48 37.48
N GLN A 63 6.78 -24.96 37.44
CA GLN A 63 7.92 -25.59 38.08
C GLN A 63 7.94 -25.30 39.59
N GLU A 64 8.35 -26.29 40.39
CA GLU A 64 8.50 -26.10 41.83
C GLU A 64 9.60 -25.09 42.15
N LEU A 65 9.36 -24.23 43.14
CA LEU A 65 10.31 -23.17 43.54
C LEU A 65 11.71 -23.72 43.85
N MET A 66 11.81 -24.89 44.48
CA MET A 66 13.10 -25.50 44.82
C MET A 66 13.86 -25.98 43.57
N VAL A 67 13.14 -26.53 42.58
CA VAL A 67 13.70 -26.94 41.29
C VAL A 67 14.26 -25.71 40.56
N LEU A 68 13.46 -24.64 40.48
CA LEU A 68 13.87 -23.37 39.86
C LEU A 68 15.14 -22.79 40.52
N LYS A 69 15.17 -22.73 41.85
CA LYS A 69 16.33 -22.22 42.59
C LYS A 69 17.58 -23.07 42.36
N PHE A 70 17.43 -24.39 42.39
CA PHE A 70 18.55 -25.31 42.16
C PHE A 70 19.11 -25.17 40.74
N GLY A 71 18.25 -25.21 39.73
CA GLY A 71 18.68 -25.08 38.34
C GLY A 71 19.33 -23.73 38.04
N LEU A 72 18.79 -22.65 38.60
CA LEU A 72 19.40 -21.32 38.46
C LEU A 72 20.76 -21.20 39.18
N ASP A 73 20.93 -21.78 40.37
CA ASP A 73 22.22 -21.77 41.09
C ASP A 73 23.26 -22.58 40.31
N GLU A 74 22.86 -23.72 39.75
CA GLU A 74 23.70 -24.57 38.91
C GLU A 74 24.13 -23.86 37.62
N LEU A 75 23.18 -23.23 36.92
CA LEU A 75 23.44 -22.51 35.67
C LEU A 75 24.37 -21.31 35.88
N LEU A 76 24.13 -20.50 36.91
CA LEU A 76 24.78 -19.19 37.06
C LEU A 76 26.06 -19.24 37.90
N PHE A 77 26.18 -20.17 38.87
CA PHE A 77 27.23 -20.09 39.89
C PHE A 77 28.11 -21.33 40.03
N THR A 78 27.70 -22.49 39.52
CA THR A 78 28.52 -23.71 39.62
C THR A 78 29.72 -23.67 38.66
N LYS A 79 30.80 -24.36 39.03
CA LYS A 79 31.99 -24.53 38.18
C LYS A 79 31.81 -25.75 37.29
N GLY A 80 32.18 -25.64 36.01
CA GLY A 80 32.10 -26.73 35.06
C GLY A 80 31.95 -26.24 33.63
N VAL A 81 31.85 -27.16 32.68
CA VAL A 81 31.56 -26.86 31.28
C VAL A 81 30.16 -26.24 31.21
N PHE A 82 30.07 -24.99 30.73
CA PHE A 82 28.81 -24.25 30.72
C PHE A 82 27.74 -24.91 29.84
N GLU A 83 28.12 -25.42 28.66
CA GLU A 83 27.20 -26.11 27.74
C GLU A 83 26.48 -27.27 28.43
N LYS A 84 27.23 -28.14 29.12
CA LYS A 84 26.66 -29.24 29.89
C LYS A 84 25.71 -28.75 31.00
N ARG A 85 26.10 -27.72 31.75
CA ARG A 85 25.23 -27.16 32.81
C ARG A 85 23.94 -26.57 32.23
N LEU A 86 24.02 -25.95 31.06
CA LEU A 86 22.85 -25.43 30.35
C LEU A 86 21.94 -26.56 29.88
N GLU A 87 22.49 -27.63 29.32
CA GLU A 87 21.74 -28.85 28.94
C GLU A 87 21.05 -29.47 30.16
N ASP A 88 21.79 -29.73 31.24
CA ASP A 88 21.27 -30.32 32.48
C ASP A 88 20.12 -29.48 33.08
N VAL A 89 20.24 -28.14 33.03
CA VAL A 89 19.20 -27.22 33.55
C VAL A 89 18.02 -27.08 32.60
N ALA A 90 18.25 -27.10 31.29
CA ALA A 90 17.20 -27.11 30.29
C ALA A 90 16.32 -28.36 30.43
N ASP A 91 16.95 -29.54 30.58
CA ASP A 91 16.27 -30.80 30.85
C ASP A 91 15.52 -30.77 32.19
N LEU A 92 16.13 -30.22 33.24
CA LEU A 92 15.49 -30.09 34.56
C LEU A 92 14.23 -29.21 34.52
N PHE A 93 14.22 -28.18 33.67
CA PHE A 93 13.08 -27.27 33.52
C PHE A 93 12.07 -27.71 32.46
N ASP A 94 12.32 -28.81 31.75
CA ASP A 94 11.56 -29.24 30.56
C ASP A 94 11.49 -28.13 29.50
N LEU A 95 12.65 -27.53 29.22
CA LEU A 95 12.83 -26.42 28.29
C LEU A 95 13.93 -26.71 27.28
N SER A 96 13.91 -25.98 26.17
CA SER A 96 15.09 -25.90 25.30
C SER A 96 16.06 -24.81 25.78
N ASP A 97 17.32 -24.87 25.37
CA ASP A 97 18.27 -23.82 25.67
C ASP A 97 17.92 -22.47 25.00
N TRP A 98 17.17 -22.52 23.89
CA TRP A 98 16.53 -21.36 23.26
C TRP A 98 15.51 -20.66 24.18
N ASP A 99 14.76 -21.42 24.97
CA ASP A 99 13.80 -20.85 25.93
C ASP A 99 14.51 -20.11 27.07
N LEU A 100 15.73 -20.53 27.42
CA LEU A 100 16.57 -19.91 28.46
C LEU A 100 17.43 -18.74 27.94
N ALA A 101 17.53 -18.57 26.63
CA ALA A 101 18.34 -17.53 26.01
C ALA A 101 18.07 -16.10 26.51
N PRO A 102 16.80 -15.66 26.74
CA PRO A 102 16.54 -14.33 27.31
C PRO A 102 17.13 -14.14 28.70
N LEU A 103 17.06 -15.16 29.55
CA LEU A 103 17.67 -15.13 30.88
C LEU A 103 19.20 -15.01 30.77
N LEU A 104 19.83 -15.79 29.88
CA LEU A 104 21.26 -15.73 29.62
C LEU A 104 21.72 -14.35 29.13
N PHE A 105 20.94 -13.74 28.23
CA PHE A 105 21.18 -12.37 27.77
C PHE A 105 21.20 -11.36 28.93
N TYR A 106 20.20 -11.38 29.82
CA TYR A 106 20.13 -10.39 30.90
C TYR A 106 21.11 -10.67 32.05
N THR A 107 21.52 -11.92 32.27
CA THR A 107 22.50 -12.29 33.29
C THR A 107 23.95 -12.10 32.85
N ALA A 108 24.23 -12.22 31.54
CA ALA A 108 25.56 -12.02 30.97
C ALA A 108 25.48 -11.28 29.60
N PRO A 109 25.07 -10.00 29.59
CA PRO A 109 24.80 -9.23 28.37
C PRO A 109 26.03 -8.90 27.52
N SER A 110 27.23 -9.10 28.07
CA SER A 110 28.49 -8.96 27.35
C SER A 110 28.83 -10.20 26.51
N PHE A 111 28.13 -11.31 26.73
CA PHE A 111 28.46 -12.61 26.15
C PHE A 111 27.33 -13.19 25.29
N PHE A 112 26.09 -13.06 25.74
CA PHE A 112 24.94 -13.60 25.06
C PHE A 112 24.23 -12.55 24.22
N PHE A 113 23.72 -12.94 23.04
CA PHE A 113 22.85 -12.14 22.20
C PHE A 113 21.41 -12.55 22.45
N LEU A 114 20.50 -11.58 22.63
CA LEU A 114 19.08 -11.87 22.72
C LEU A 114 18.57 -12.35 21.35
N PRO A 115 18.02 -13.57 21.23
CA PRO A 115 17.59 -14.13 19.94
C PRO A 115 16.21 -13.58 19.55
N LYS A 116 16.10 -12.26 19.42
CA LYS A 116 14.92 -11.64 18.81
C LYS A 116 14.87 -11.95 17.32
N GLU A 117 13.67 -12.00 16.75
CA GLU A 117 13.45 -12.26 15.33
C GLU A 117 14.30 -11.35 14.43
N GLU A 118 14.37 -10.06 14.75
CA GLU A 118 15.16 -9.08 13.99
C GLU A 118 16.67 -9.43 14.01
N VAL A 119 17.17 -9.94 15.14
CA VAL A 119 18.56 -10.35 15.31
C VAL A 119 18.85 -11.63 14.52
N LEU A 120 17.92 -12.58 14.51
CA LEU A 120 18.03 -13.82 13.73
C LEU A 120 18.03 -13.52 12.22
N ILE A 121 17.09 -12.69 11.73
CA ILE A 121 17.03 -12.27 10.32
C ILE A 121 18.32 -11.54 9.93
N TYR A 122 18.80 -10.64 10.78
CA TYR A 122 20.05 -9.94 10.53
C TYR A 122 21.24 -10.89 10.42
N ALA A 123 21.38 -11.81 11.38
CA ALA A 123 22.47 -12.79 11.38
C ALA A 123 22.42 -13.74 10.18
N GLU A 124 21.23 -14.18 9.77
CA GLU A 124 21.06 -14.99 8.56
C GLU A 124 21.50 -14.24 7.30
N LYS A 125 21.05 -12.99 7.15
CA LYS A 125 21.33 -12.18 5.97
C LYS A 125 22.79 -11.70 5.89
N HIS A 126 23.35 -11.28 7.01
CA HIS A 126 24.66 -10.59 7.04
C HIS A 126 25.80 -11.51 7.49
N PHE A 127 25.54 -12.48 8.35
CA PHE A 127 26.55 -13.43 8.83
C PHE A 127 26.38 -14.84 8.27
N ARG A 128 25.31 -15.10 7.50
CA ARG A 128 24.99 -16.43 6.93
C ARG A 128 24.84 -17.51 8.01
N LEU A 129 24.27 -17.14 9.15
CA LEU A 129 24.02 -18.03 10.27
C LEU A 129 22.55 -18.46 10.30
N SER A 130 22.30 -19.75 10.49
CA SER A 130 20.95 -20.29 10.68
C SER A 130 20.82 -20.89 12.08
N ASP A 131 19.68 -20.63 12.71
CA ASP A 131 19.25 -21.15 14.01
C ASP A 131 18.71 -22.59 13.91
N LYS A 132 18.25 -23.03 12.75
CA LYS A 132 17.51 -24.29 12.53
C LYS A 132 18.29 -25.59 12.81
N THR A 133 19.60 -25.51 13.03
CA THR A 133 20.49 -26.69 13.00
C THR A 133 21.36 -26.86 14.24
N CYS A 134 21.18 -26.03 15.26
CA CYS A 134 22.01 -26.10 16.46
C CYS A 134 21.29 -25.60 17.72
N SER A 135 21.88 -25.89 18.88
CA SER A 135 21.46 -25.32 20.15
C SER A 135 21.68 -23.80 20.17
N TYR A 136 20.96 -23.07 21.03
CA TYR A 136 21.17 -21.64 21.22
C TYR A 136 22.61 -21.34 21.62
N TYR A 137 23.21 -22.14 22.51
CA TYR A 137 24.59 -21.90 22.93
C TYR A 137 25.57 -21.95 21.76
N GLN A 138 25.44 -22.98 20.90
CA GLN A 138 26.26 -23.13 19.69
C GLN A 138 26.01 -21.99 18.70
N TYR A 139 24.75 -21.61 18.50
CA TYR A 139 24.38 -20.45 17.69
C TYR A 139 25.02 -19.17 18.22
N ASN A 140 24.94 -18.93 19.52
CA ASN A 140 25.51 -17.75 20.18
C ASN A 140 27.03 -17.69 20.04
N GLN A 141 27.75 -18.83 20.14
CA GLN A 141 29.19 -18.87 19.87
C GLN A 141 29.53 -18.49 18.42
N ARG A 142 28.76 -19.02 17.45
CA ARG A 142 28.93 -18.69 16.03
C ARG A 142 28.65 -17.22 15.76
N LEU A 143 27.55 -16.70 16.31
CA LEU A 143 27.17 -15.29 16.20
C LEU A 143 28.20 -14.38 16.84
N LYS A 144 28.69 -14.73 18.03
CA LYS A 144 29.76 -14.00 18.71
C LYS A 144 31.02 -13.94 17.85
N LYS A 145 31.45 -15.07 17.30
CA LYS A 145 32.62 -15.13 16.41
C LYS A 145 32.43 -14.29 15.15
N ALA A 146 31.24 -14.35 14.54
CA ALA A 146 30.93 -13.55 13.36
C ALA A 146 30.92 -12.05 13.67
N PHE A 147 30.23 -11.66 14.75
CA PHE A 147 30.18 -10.29 15.24
C PHE A 147 31.56 -9.75 15.59
N ASP A 148 32.37 -10.47 16.38
CA ASP A 148 33.70 -10.00 16.78
C ASP A 148 34.65 -9.83 15.56
N GLY A 149 34.36 -10.48 14.42
CA GLY A 149 35.07 -10.32 13.15
C GLY A 149 34.44 -9.34 12.16
N SER A 150 33.33 -8.68 12.50
CA SER A 150 32.56 -7.85 11.58
C SER A 150 32.83 -6.35 11.75
N ASP A 151 32.37 -5.54 10.79
CA ASP A 151 32.46 -4.08 10.90
C ASP A 151 31.55 -3.54 12.01
N GLU A 152 30.44 -4.21 12.31
CA GLU A 152 29.52 -3.83 13.39
C GLU A 152 30.23 -3.80 14.75
N LYS A 153 31.22 -4.65 14.98
CA LYS A 153 32.02 -4.64 16.23
C LYS A 153 32.81 -3.35 16.44
N ARG A 154 33.19 -2.66 15.36
CA ARG A 154 33.87 -1.36 15.45
C ARG A 154 32.95 -0.28 16.01
N THR A 155 31.65 -0.45 15.80
CA THR A 155 30.59 0.48 16.19
C THR A 155 29.97 0.10 17.53
N PHE A 156 29.63 -1.18 17.71
CA PHE A 156 28.93 -1.72 18.87
C PHE A 156 29.88 -2.62 19.66
N ARG A 157 30.11 -2.30 20.93
CA ARG A 157 31.19 -2.91 21.70
C ARG A 157 30.82 -4.28 22.25
N ASN A 158 29.54 -4.50 22.51
CA ASN A 158 29.02 -5.69 23.17
C ASN A 158 27.70 -6.18 22.53
N PRO A 159 27.28 -7.42 22.81
CA PRO A 159 26.03 -7.97 22.30
C PRO A 159 24.80 -7.12 22.59
N MET A 160 24.69 -6.51 23.78
CA MET A 160 23.56 -5.67 24.14
C MET A 160 23.42 -4.44 23.23
N GLU A 161 24.51 -3.73 22.97
CA GLU A 161 24.53 -2.60 22.02
C GLU A 161 24.14 -3.05 20.61
N PHE A 162 24.66 -4.18 20.15
CA PHE A 162 24.32 -4.72 18.84
C PHE A 162 22.84 -5.10 18.72
N VAL A 163 22.30 -5.82 19.72
CA VAL A 163 20.88 -6.22 19.76
C VAL A 163 19.97 -4.99 19.74
N ALA A 164 20.30 -3.96 20.52
CA ALA A 164 19.55 -2.71 20.52
C ALA A 164 19.55 -2.05 19.13
N ALA A 165 20.71 -1.99 18.48
CA ALA A 165 20.86 -1.38 17.16
C ALA A 165 20.06 -2.13 16.07
N VAL A 166 20.15 -3.47 16.04
CA VAL A 166 19.39 -4.30 15.09
C VAL A 166 17.88 -4.16 15.32
N THR A 167 17.44 -4.16 16.58
CA THR A 167 16.01 -3.97 16.90
C THR A 167 15.50 -2.62 16.38
N THR A 168 16.29 -1.55 16.54
CA THR A 168 15.91 -0.23 16.04
C THR A 168 15.90 -0.18 14.52
N TYR A 169 16.92 -0.72 13.85
CA TYR A 169 17.07 -0.73 12.39
C TYR A 169 15.85 -1.33 11.68
N TYR A 170 15.45 -2.54 12.07
CA TYR A 170 14.29 -3.20 11.44
C TYR A 170 12.98 -2.47 11.71
N ARG A 171 12.84 -1.84 12.88
CA ARG A 171 11.64 -1.08 13.21
C ARG A 171 11.51 0.18 12.35
N GLU A 172 12.61 0.87 12.07
CA GLU A 172 12.61 2.01 11.14
C GLU A 172 12.29 1.58 9.71
N GLU A 173 12.87 0.48 9.24
CA GLU A 173 12.60 -0.06 7.89
C GLU A 173 11.10 -0.37 7.72
N GLN A 174 10.49 -1.02 8.72
CA GLN A 174 9.05 -1.31 8.73
C GLN A 174 8.19 -0.03 8.76
N GLN A 175 8.60 0.99 9.51
CA GLN A 175 7.88 2.27 9.53
C GLN A 175 7.96 3.01 8.19
N GLN A 176 9.12 2.99 7.53
CA GLN A 176 9.30 3.59 6.21
C GLN A 176 8.42 2.90 5.17
N LEU A 177 8.40 1.56 5.15
CA LEU A 177 7.53 0.80 4.25
C LEU A 177 6.04 1.14 4.47
N ALA A 178 5.60 1.22 5.72
CA ALA A 178 4.22 1.59 6.04
C ALA A 178 3.85 3.03 5.62
N LEU A 179 4.81 3.96 5.62
CA LEU A 179 4.61 5.33 5.15
C LEU A 179 4.46 5.39 3.63
N VAL A 180 5.28 4.64 2.89
CA VAL A 180 5.17 4.54 1.42
C VAL A 180 3.81 3.98 1.02
N ASP A 181 3.36 2.90 1.66
CA ASP A 181 2.03 2.32 1.39
C ASP A 181 0.89 3.30 1.66
N LYS A 182 1.03 4.15 2.67
CA LYS A 182 0.03 5.17 3.01
C LYS A 182 0.00 6.31 2.00
N GLU A 183 1.17 6.76 1.55
CA GLU A 183 1.29 7.84 0.57
C GLU A 183 0.82 7.40 -0.82
N ASP A 184 1.18 6.19 -1.25
CA ASP A 184 0.68 5.57 -2.47
C ASP A 184 -0.84 5.49 -2.49
N LYS A 185 -1.43 5.05 -1.37
CA LYS A 185 -2.89 5.02 -1.22
C LYS A 185 -3.51 6.41 -1.28
N ARG A 186 -2.88 7.42 -0.67
CA ARG A 186 -3.36 8.81 -0.68
C ARG A 186 -3.42 9.37 -2.11
N ILE A 187 -2.36 9.19 -2.90
CA ILE A 187 -2.29 9.69 -4.28
C ILE A 187 -3.40 9.05 -5.13
N VAL A 188 -3.62 7.74 -4.98
CA VAL A 188 -4.72 7.05 -5.66
C VAL A 188 -6.09 7.62 -5.27
N GLU A 189 -6.31 7.86 -3.97
CA GLU A 189 -7.57 8.44 -3.47
C GLU A 189 -7.81 9.86 -3.98
N GLU A 190 -6.79 10.73 -3.98
CA GLU A 190 -6.86 12.10 -4.50
C GLU A 190 -7.19 12.15 -6.00
N MET A 191 -6.58 11.25 -6.77
CA MET A 191 -6.84 11.11 -8.19
C MET A 191 -8.28 10.66 -8.46
N VAL A 192 -8.79 9.69 -7.68
CA VAL A 192 -10.17 9.21 -7.78
C VAL A 192 -11.17 10.31 -7.44
N GLU A 193 -10.89 11.12 -6.41
CA GLU A 193 -11.78 12.22 -6.02
C GLU A 193 -11.78 13.35 -7.06
N SER A 194 -10.62 13.65 -7.65
CA SER A 194 -10.49 14.60 -8.77
C SER A 194 -11.34 14.17 -9.97
N LEU A 195 -11.36 12.88 -10.30
CA LEU A 195 -12.22 12.36 -11.36
C LEU A 195 -13.70 12.38 -10.97
N LYS A 196 -14.03 12.05 -9.72
CA LYS A 196 -15.42 12.00 -9.25
C LYS A 196 -16.11 13.38 -9.30
N THR A 197 -15.35 14.44 -9.05
CA THR A 197 -15.84 15.82 -9.05
C THR A 197 -15.84 16.47 -10.44
N ALA A 198 -15.23 15.82 -11.45
CA ALA A 198 -15.18 16.34 -12.80
C ALA A 198 -16.58 16.35 -13.46
N ASP A 199 -16.93 17.48 -14.09
CA ASP A 199 -18.15 17.58 -14.89
C ASP A 199 -17.93 16.91 -16.25
N LEU A 200 -18.63 15.80 -16.47
CA LEU A 200 -18.64 15.03 -17.72
C LEU A 200 -18.87 15.86 -18.98
N TYR A 201 -19.59 16.97 -18.85
CA TYR A 201 -19.96 17.84 -19.97
C TYR A 201 -19.01 19.01 -20.15
N ARG A 202 -18.12 19.26 -19.19
CA ARG A 202 -17.20 20.41 -19.17
C ARG A 202 -15.79 19.95 -18.81
N LEU A 203 -15.32 18.96 -19.55
CA LEU A 203 -14.00 18.37 -19.34
C LEU A 203 -12.91 19.36 -19.74
N ASN A 204 -11.99 19.59 -18.83
CA ASN A 204 -10.77 20.35 -19.10
C ASN A 204 -9.70 19.41 -19.66
N GLU A 205 -9.31 19.60 -20.91
CA GLU A 205 -8.32 18.76 -21.61
C GLU A 205 -6.98 18.70 -20.87
N SER A 206 -6.48 19.84 -20.40
CA SER A 206 -5.23 19.89 -19.62
C SER A 206 -5.29 19.10 -18.31
N GLN A 207 -6.45 19.10 -17.65
CA GLN A 207 -6.66 18.33 -16.43
C GLN A 207 -6.72 16.82 -16.72
N ILE A 208 -7.39 16.43 -17.81
CA ILE A 208 -7.49 15.02 -18.22
C ILE A 208 -6.14 14.47 -18.65
N ASP A 209 -5.34 15.26 -19.35
CA ASP A 209 -4.00 14.86 -19.77
C ASP A 209 -3.06 14.74 -18.57
N TRP A 210 -3.07 15.69 -17.64
CA TRP A 210 -2.32 15.58 -16.38
C TRP A 210 -2.71 14.33 -15.57
N LEU A 211 -4.01 14.03 -15.44
CA LEU A 211 -4.48 12.82 -14.77
C LEU A 211 -4.02 11.55 -15.49
N LYS A 212 -3.98 11.55 -16.83
CA LYS A 212 -3.45 10.43 -17.61
C LYS A 212 -1.96 10.23 -17.37
N GLU A 213 -1.17 11.30 -17.41
CA GLU A 213 0.27 11.24 -17.13
C GLU A 213 0.55 10.69 -15.72
N LEU A 214 -0.21 11.16 -14.72
CA LEU A 214 -0.14 10.65 -13.36
C LEU A 214 -0.43 9.14 -13.32
N TYR A 215 -1.52 8.69 -13.96
CA TYR A 215 -1.85 7.27 -14.04
C TYR A 215 -0.77 6.45 -14.75
N ASP A 216 -0.24 6.96 -15.86
CA ASP A 216 0.77 6.26 -16.65
C ASP A 216 2.06 6.08 -15.83
N SER A 217 2.37 7.03 -14.93
CA SER A 217 3.49 6.94 -13.96
C SER A 217 3.31 5.91 -12.84
N PHE A 218 2.09 5.45 -12.58
CA PHE A 218 1.83 4.47 -11.53
C PHE A 218 2.44 3.09 -11.84
N THR A 219 2.88 2.42 -10.77
CA THR A 219 3.26 1.01 -10.77
C THR A 219 2.06 0.10 -11.05
N GLY A 220 2.29 -1.18 -11.34
CA GLY A 220 1.22 -2.15 -11.57
C GLY A 220 0.24 -2.28 -10.39
N ILE A 221 0.76 -2.24 -9.16
CA ILE A 221 -0.04 -2.34 -7.93
C ILE A 221 -0.91 -1.09 -7.76
N GLN A 222 -0.33 0.10 -7.93
CA GLN A 222 -1.07 1.37 -7.86
C GLN A 222 -2.15 1.46 -8.95
N LYS A 223 -1.87 0.98 -10.18
CA LYS A 223 -2.86 0.92 -11.27
C LYS A 223 -4.04 0.02 -10.94
N GLU A 224 -3.82 -1.11 -10.28
CA GLU A 224 -4.90 -2.01 -9.83
C GLU A 224 -5.68 -1.38 -8.67
N SER A 225 -4.98 -0.80 -7.68
CA SER A 225 -5.60 -0.07 -6.57
C SER A 225 -6.49 1.07 -7.06
N PHE A 226 -6.04 1.82 -8.07
CA PHE A 226 -6.85 2.85 -8.72
C PHE A 226 -8.11 2.27 -9.36
N ARG A 227 -8.00 1.19 -10.13
CA ARG A 227 -9.17 0.56 -10.80
C ARG A 227 -10.20 0.08 -9.79
N GLU A 228 -9.74 -0.54 -8.71
CA GLU A 228 -10.60 -1.00 -7.62
C GLU A 228 -11.27 0.19 -6.92
N THR A 229 -10.49 1.18 -6.50
CA THR A 229 -10.97 2.35 -5.76
C THR A 229 -11.94 3.19 -6.59
N ALA A 230 -11.60 3.47 -7.85
CA ALA A 230 -12.47 4.21 -8.78
C ALA A 230 -13.80 3.47 -9.01
N SER A 231 -13.78 2.13 -9.06
CA SER A 231 -14.99 1.31 -9.19
C SER A 231 -15.84 1.35 -7.93
N LYS A 232 -15.24 1.17 -6.75
CA LYS A 232 -15.92 1.24 -5.43
C LYS A 232 -16.53 2.63 -5.17
N ARG A 233 -15.85 3.69 -5.61
CA ARG A 233 -16.31 5.08 -5.48
C ARG A 233 -17.28 5.51 -6.60
N HIS A 234 -17.67 4.58 -7.47
CA HIS A 234 -18.60 4.79 -8.57
C HIS A 234 -18.20 5.93 -9.52
N VAL A 235 -16.91 6.08 -9.81
CA VAL A 235 -16.44 7.01 -10.84
C VAL A 235 -17.01 6.59 -12.19
N HIS A 236 -17.56 7.57 -12.93
CA HIS A 236 -18.23 7.31 -14.20
C HIS A 236 -17.30 6.54 -15.17
N PRO A 237 -17.79 5.49 -15.88
CA PRO A 237 -16.96 4.67 -16.77
C PRO A 237 -16.18 5.47 -17.80
N TYR A 238 -16.80 6.49 -18.37
CA TYR A 238 -16.17 7.41 -19.32
C TYR A 238 -14.93 8.11 -18.74
N LEU A 239 -15.04 8.69 -17.53
CA LEU A 239 -13.94 9.39 -16.86
C LEU A 239 -12.78 8.45 -16.53
N ARG A 240 -13.10 7.25 -16.03
CA ARG A 240 -12.09 6.21 -15.78
C ARG A 240 -11.32 5.87 -17.07
N ARG A 241 -12.03 5.79 -18.20
CA ARG A 241 -11.44 5.44 -19.49
C ARG A 241 -10.62 6.56 -20.11
N LEU A 242 -10.96 7.83 -19.87
CA LEU A 242 -10.14 8.97 -20.29
C LEU A 242 -8.70 8.84 -19.78
N VAL A 243 -8.56 8.40 -18.54
CA VAL A 243 -7.24 8.26 -17.91
C VAL A 243 -6.57 6.93 -18.25
N THR A 244 -7.33 5.83 -18.20
CA THR A 244 -6.77 4.47 -18.34
C THR A 244 -6.59 3.99 -19.78
N GLY A 245 -7.14 4.70 -20.77
CA GLY A 245 -7.12 4.31 -22.18
C GLY A 245 -5.99 4.95 -22.99
N ASP A 246 -5.38 4.18 -23.89
CA ASP A 246 -4.24 4.63 -24.71
C ASP A 246 -4.62 5.18 -26.09
N LYS A 247 -5.78 4.76 -26.62
CA LYS A 247 -6.24 5.17 -27.95
C LYS A 247 -7.43 6.10 -27.82
N ARG A 248 -7.27 7.33 -28.31
CA ARG A 248 -8.31 8.37 -28.37
C ARG A 248 -8.58 8.76 -29.82
N LYS A 249 -9.83 9.08 -30.13
CA LYS A 249 -10.26 9.64 -31.42
C LYS A 249 -11.30 10.73 -31.16
N GLY A 250 -11.11 11.90 -31.74
CA GLY A 250 -12.07 12.99 -31.59
C GLY A 250 -13.42 12.66 -32.22
N VAL A 251 -14.49 13.25 -31.69
CA VAL A 251 -15.85 12.98 -32.13
C VAL A 251 -16.70 14.26 -32.21
N VAL A 252 -17.55 14.33 -33.22
CA VAL A 252 -18.60 15.35 -33.37
C VAL A 252 -19.94 14.66 -33.14
N ILE A 253 -20.73 15.17 -32.20
CA ILE A 253 -22.01 14.57 -31.81
C ILE A 253 -23.13 15.43 -32.37
N ASP A 254 -23.99 14.82 -33.18
CA ASP A 254 -25.27 15.40 -33.59
C ASP A 254 -26.23 15.35 -32.40
N GLY A 255 -26.25 16.44 -31.64
CA GLY A 255 -26.96 16.52 -30.38
C GLY A 255 -28.47 16.47 -30.57
N SER A 256 -29.00 17.12 -31.61
CA SER A 256 -30.44 17.10 -31.90
C SER A 256 -30.91 15.68 -32.18
N ASN A 257 -30.15 14.92 -32.98
CA ASN A 257 -30.45 13.53 -33.29
C ASN A 257 -30.30 12.59 -32.09
N VAL A 258 -29.24 12.75 -31.29
CA VAL A 258 -29.02 11.94 -30.08
C VAL A 258 -30.15 12.11 -29.07
N MET A 259 -30.63 13.34 -28.83
CA MET A 259 -31.75 13.58 -27.90
C MET A 259 -33.06 12.93 -28.34
N LEU A 260 -33.28 12.81 -29.65
CA LEU A 260 -34.50 12.23 -30.23
C LEU A 260 -34.42 10.73 -30.47
N THR A 261 -33.24 10.12 -30.26
CA THR A 261 -33.02 8.71 -30.62
C THR A 261 -33.97 7.78 -29.85
N GLY A 262 -34.86 7.11 -30.61
CA GLY A 262 -35.85 6.17 -30.08
C GLY A 262 -36.97 6.82 -29.26
N LEU A 263 -37.17 8.14 -29.38
CA LEU A 263 -38.15 8.90 -28.60
C LEU A 263 -39.03 9.78 -29.48
N LEU A 264 -40.24 10.09 -29.00
CA LEU A 264 -41.16 11.04 -29.63
C LEU A 264 -40.89 12.50 -29.23
N LYS A 265 -40.18 12.71 -28.13
CA LYS A 265 -39.83 14.02 -27.57
C LYS A 265 -38.34 14.04 -27.24
N PRO A 266 -37.65 15.18 -27.37
CA PRO A 266 -36.23 15.26 -27.07
C PRO A 266 -35.97 15.04 -25.57
N ASP A 267 -35.00 14.20 -25.25
CA ASP A 267 -34.53 13.99 -23.88
C ASP A 267 -33.02 14.25 -23.77
N PRO A 268 -32.59 15.32 -23.07
CA PRO A 268 -31.17 15.61 -22.90
C PRO A 268 -30.43 14.56 -22.06
N ARG A 269 -31.12 13.74 -21.26
CA ARG A 269 -30.48 12.67 -20.48
C ARG A 269 -29.96 11.52 -21.34
N ARG A 270 -30.35 11.44 -22.62
CA ARG A 270 -29.75 10.50 -23.59
C ARG A 270 -28.22 10.62 -23.66
N PHE A 271 -27.66 11.79 -23.38
CA PHE A 271 -26.21 11.95 -23.33
C PHE A 271 -25.52 11.18 -22.19
N GLN A 272 -26.18 10.94 -21.05
CA GLN A 272 -25.60 10.10 -19.99
C GLN A 272 -25.41 8.67 -20.48
N GLN A 273 -26.41 8.15 -21.20
CA GLN A 273 -26.34 6.84 -21.83
C GLN A 273 -25.26 6.83 -22.91
N LEU A 274 -25.19 7.87 -23.74
CA LEU A 274 -24.16 8.00 -24.76
C LEU A 274 -22.74 7.96 -24.15
N LEU A 275 -22.48 8.73 -23.08
CA LEU A 275 -21.18 8.75 -22.41
C LEU A 275 -20.81 7.37 -21.82
N ASN A 276 -21.78 6.62 -21.29
CA ASN A 276 -21.53 5.23 -20.86
C ASN A 276 -21.06 4.35 -22.02
N VAL A 277 -21.72 4.45 -23.17
CA VAL A 277 -21.36 3.68 -24.37
C VAL A 277 -20.00 4.13 -24.93
N MET A 278 -19.76 5.44 -25.00
CA MET A 278 -18.47 6.00 -25.42
C MET A 278 -17.34 5.51 -24.51
N GLY A 279 -17.58 5.36 -23.21
CA GLY A 279 -16.59 4.86 -22.25
C GLY A 279 -16.14 3.43 -22.56
N ALA A 280 -17.07 2.60 -23.04
CA ALA A 280 -16.78 1.22 -23.45
C ALA A 280 -16.21 1.11 -24.88
N HIS A 281 -16.28 2.17 -25.69
CA HIS A 281 -15.84 2.14 -27.08
C HIS A 281 -14.31 2.11 -27.22
N ILE A 282 -13.83 1.50 -28.31
CA ILE A 282 -12.41 1.44 -28.68
C ILE A 282 -12.29 1.82 -30.17
N PRO A 283 -11.55 2.90 -30.52
CA PRO A 283 -10.84 3.82 -29.63
C PRO A 283 -11.80 4.66 -28.77
N LEU A 284 -11.32 5.21 -27.65
CA LEU A 284 -12.12 6.10 -26.81
C LEU A 284 -12.45 7.37 -27.59
N LEU A 285 -13.72 7.77 -27.58
CA LEU A 285 -14.19 8.92 -28.34
C LEU A 285 -14.01 10.22 -27.54
N TYR A 286 -12.84 10.84 -27.65
CA TYR A 286 -12.45 12.08 -26.96
C TYR A 286 -11.32 12.78 -27.76
N PRO A 287 -11.29 14.13 -27.81
CA PRO A 287 -12.28 15.08 -27.28
C PRO A 287 -13.59 15.05 -28.08
N PHE A 288 -14.68 15.58 -27.50
CA PHE A 288 -15.97 15.66 -28.19
C PHE A 288 -16.50 17.09 -28.29
N LEU A 289 -17.24 17.33 -29.37
CA LEU A 289 -18.05 18.54 -29.59
C LEU A 289 -19.50 18.11 -29.83
N ILE A 290 -20.45 18.87 -29.28
CA ILE A 290 -21.89 18.61 -29.46
C ILE A 290 -22.47 19.75 -30.29
N LEU A 291 -23.08 19.41 -31.42
CA LEU A 291 -23.77 20.37 -32.27
C LEU A 291 -25.27 20.14 -32.18
N PHE A 292 -26.01 21.20 -31.86
CA PHE A 292 -27.46 21.20 -31.93
C PHE A 292 -27.91 22.10 -33.07
N ASP A 293 -29.07 21.78 -33.64
CA ASP A 293 -29.79 22.76 -34.43
C ASP A 293 -30.12 23.99 -33.57
N ALA A 294 -30.11 25.18 -34.17
CA ALA A 294 -30.39 26.43 -33.48
C ALA A 294 -31.76 26.42 -32.77
N ASN A 295 -32.74 25.64 -33.26
CA ASN A 295 -34.06 25.52 -32.65
C ASN A 295 -34.12 24.60 -31.42
N ALA A 296 -33.05 23.84 -31.11
CA ALA A 296 -33.08 22.78 -30.11
C ALA A 296 -33.46 23.29 -28.70
N ASP A 297 -33.03 24.50 -28.34
CA ASP A 297 -33.34 25.11 -27.05
C ASP A 297 -34.86 25.25 -26.83
N HIS A 298 -35.62 25.56 -27.89
CA HIS A 298 -37.07 25.70 -27.82
C HIS A 298 -37.81 24.36 -27.77
N LEU A 299 -37.17 23.28 -28.24
CA LEU A 299 -37.74 21.94 -28.29
C LEU A 299 -37.65 21.20 -26.94
N VAL A 300 -36.60 21.47 -26.16
CA VAL A 300 -36.39 20.83 -24.85
C VAL A 300 -37.25 21.51 -23.77
N ARG A 301 -38.48 21.00 -23.62
CA ARG A 301 -39.45 21.47 -22.60
C ARG A 301 -39.41 20.68 -21.29
N THR A 302 -39.07 19.39 -21.37
CA THR A 302 -38.87 18.51 -20.21
C THR A 302 -37.40 18.51 -19.80
N GLU A 303 -37.11 18.26 -18.52
CA GLU A 303 -35.72 18.26 -18.01
C GLU A 303 -34.97 19.58 -18.23
N ARG A 304 -35.69 20.71 -18.23
CA ARG A 304 -35.14 22.04 -18.56
C ARG A 304 -33.96 22.43 -17.68
N ALA A 305 -34.03 22.19 -16.37
CA ALA A 305 -32.94 22.48 -15.44
C ALA A 305 -31.66 21.69 -15.78
N TYR A 306 -31.81 20.44 -16.21
CA TYR A 306 -30.70 19.60 -16.64
C TYR A 306 -30.09 20.12 -17.95
N TRP A 307 -30.94 20.50 -18.91
CA TRP A 307 -30.53 21.11 -20.17
C TRP A 307 -29.72 22.40 -19.98
N GLU A 308 -30.26 23.33 -19.20
CA GLU A 308 -29.61 24.61 -18.92
C GLU A 308 -28.28 24.45 -18.20
N LYS A 309 -28.21 23.53 -17.22
CA LYS A 309 -26.98 23.27 -16.48
C LYS A 309 -25.86 22.74 -17.39
N HIS A 310 -26.18 21.78 -18.26
CA HIS A 310 -25.16 20.99 -18.96
C HIS A 310 -24.87 21.44 -20.39
N PHE A 311 -25.80 22.09 -21.09
CA PHE A 311 -25.64 22.41 -22.51
C PHE A 311 -25.66 23.90 -22.81
N ILE A 312 -26.45 24.68 -22.07
CA ILE A 312 -26.51 26.13 -22.28
C ILE A 312 -25.22 26.79 -21.78
N LYS A 313 -24.63 27.64 -22.64
CA LYS A 313 -23.33 28.31 -22.41
C LYS A 313 -22.18 27.33 -22.14
N ASN A 314 -22.27 26.09 -22.63
CA ASN A 314 -21.18 25.13 -22.54
C ASN A 314 -20.22 25.32 -23.73
N PRO A 315 -18.90 25.48 -23.52
CA PRO A 315 -17.93 25.68 -24.60
C PRO A 315 -17.79 24.48 -25.55
N LEU A 316 -18.21 23.27 -25.13
CA LEU A 316 -18.22 22.07 -25.97
C LEU A 316 -19.51 21.94 -26.80
N VAL A 317 -20.43 22.90 -26.69
CA VAL A 317 -21.74 22.88 -27.34
C VAL A 317 -21.87 24.05 -28.30
N ILE A 318 -22.27 23.76 -29.54
CA ILE A 318 -22.51 24.76 -30.58
C ILE A 318 -23.96 24.63 -31.06
N PHE A 319 -24.63 25.77 -31.20
CA PHE A 319 -25.98 25.87 -31.79
C PHE A 319 -25.86 26.50 -33.18
N HIS A 320 -26.28 25.79 -34.23
CA HIS A 320 -26.18 26.24 -35.62
C HIS A 320 -27.31 25.66 -36.46
N SER A 321 -27.84 26.41 -37.44
CA SER A 321 -28.84 25.88 -38.38
C SER A 321 -28.47 26.28 -39.83
N PRO A 322 -28.42 25.33 -40.77
CA PRO A 322 -28.57 23.88 -40.57
C PRO A 322 -27.36 23.28 -39.82
N ALA A 323 -27.60 22.36 -38.89
CA ALA A 323 -26.52 21.74 -38.10
C ALA A 323 -25.67 20.77 -38.93
N ASP A 324 -26.30 20.03 -39.84
CA ASP A 324 -25.71 18.91 -40.59
C ASP A 324 -24.45 19.29 -41.37
N GLU A 325 -24.48 20.40 -42.12
CA GLU A 325 -23.34 20.87 -42.91
C GLU A 325 -22.13 21.17 -42.00
N LEU A 326 -22.38 21.80 -40.86
CA LEU A 326 -21.32 22.14 -39.91
C LEU A 326 -20.76 20.90 -39.20
N ILE A 327 -21.62 19.92 -38.88
CA ILE A 327 -21.21 18.62 -38.32
C ILE A 327 -20.22 17.93 -39.27
N LEU A 328 -20.61 17.78 -40.53
CA LEU A 328 -19.80 17.10 -41.55
C LEU A 328 -18.50 17.86 -41.82
N LYS A 329 -18.57 19.18 -41.91
CA LYS A 329 -17.40 20.04 -42.11
C LYS A 329 -16.37 19.88 -40.98
N ILE A 330 -16.79 20.02 -39.71
CA ILE A 330 -15.89 19.89 -38.56
C ILE A 330 -15.30 18.48 -38.50
N ALA A 331 -16.12 17.45 -38.73
CA ALA A 331 -15.67 16.07 -38.69
C ALA A 331 -14.61 15.79 -39.76
N TYR A 332 -14.81 16.30 -40.97
CA TYR A 332 -13.84 16.18 -42.06
C TYR A 332 -12.53 16.92 -41.75
N GLU A 333 -12.62 18.22 -41.40
CA GLU A 333 -11.45 19.07 -41.14
C GLU A 333 -10.59 18.55 -39.98
N LYS A 334 -11.23 18.10 -38.89
CA LYS A 334 -10.54 17.59 -37.71
C LYS A 334 -10.26 16.08 -37.74
N ARG A 335 -10.71 15.37 -38.79
CA ARG A 335 -10.67 13.90 -38.91
C ARG A 335 -11.35 13.19 -37.72
N TYR A 336 -12.45 13.77 -37.26
CA TYR A 336 -13.26 13.21 -36.17
C TYR A 336 -14.29 12.22 -36.71
N THR A 337 -14.73 11.32 -35.84
CA THR A 337 -15.90 10.48 -36.10
C THR A 337 -17.18 11.28 -35.81
N VAL A 338 -18.27 11.02 -36.52
CA VAL A 338 -19.59 11.60 -36.24
C VAL A 338 -20.44 10.60 -35.45
N ILE A 339 -21.19 11.07 -34.44
CA ILE A 339 -22.28 10.28 -33.85
C ILE A 339 -23.61 10.89 -34.28
N SER A 340 -24.33 10.18 -35.14
CA SER A 340 -25.70 10.49 -35.55
C SER A 340 -26.40 9.22 -36.03
N ASN A 341 -27.73 9.18 -35.92
CA ASN A 341 -28.57 8.19 -36.59
C ASN A 341 -29.11 8.69 -37.94
N ASP A 342 -28.85 9.95 -38.31
CA ASP A 342 -29.11 10.46 -39.65
C ASP A 342 -28.15 9.82 -40.66
N ARG A 343 -28.63 9.67 -41.89
CA ARG A 343 -27.82 9.20 -43.01
C ARG A 343 -27.20 10.30 -43.86
N PHE A 344 -27.53 11.56 -43.61
CA PHE A 344 -26.99 12.71 -44.34
C PHE A 344 -27.09 12.52 -45.87
N ARG A 345 -28.21 11.94 -46.35
CA ARG A 345 -28.36 11.51 -47.75
C ARG A 345 -28.21 12.66 -48.75
N ASP A 346 -28.54 13.86 -48.31
CA ASP A 346 -28.52 15.07 -49.14
C ASP A 346 -27.10 15.59 -49.41
N TYR A 347 -26.09 15.07 -48.71
CA TYR A 347 -24.69 15.50 -48.79
C TYR A 347 -23.80 14.55 -49.62
N GLY A 348 -24.38 13.52 -50.25
CA GLY A 348 -23.65 12.57 -51.10
C GLY A 348 -22.82 11.55 -50.31
N PRO A 349 -21.85 10.85 -50.96
CA PRO A 349 -21.01 9.87 -50.28
C PRO A 349 -20.12 10.56 -49.23
N LEU A 350 -20.30 10.15 -47.97
CA LEU A 350 -19.60 10.74 -46.83
C LEU A 350 -18.13 10.30 -46.81
N SER A 351 -17.23 11.26 -46.64
CA SER A 351 -15.80 11.04 -46.41
C SER A 351 -15.45 10.89 -44.93
N VAL A 352 -16.47 10.85 -44.06
CA VAL A 352 -16.35 10.79 -42.61
C VAL A 352 -16.94 9.50 -42.04
N GLU A 353 -16.35 9.01 -40.96
CA GLU A 353 -16.87 7.86 -40.23
C GLU A 353 -18.10 8.27 -39.41
N VAL A 354 -19.22 7.56 -39.58
CA VAL A 354 -20.47 7.81 -38.83
C VAL A 354 -20.81 6.61 -37.96
N LEU A 355 -21.01 6.87 -36.67
CA LEU A 355 -21.44 5.90 -35.67
C LEU A 355 -22.88 6.17 -35.25
N ARG A 356 -23.70 5.12 -35.29
CA ARG A 356 -25.09 5.13 -34.87
C ARG A 356 -25.22 4.80 -33.40
N PHE A 357 -25.97 5.63 -32.67
CA PHE A 357 -26.26 5.43 -31.25
C PHE A 357 -27.55 4.62 -31.07
N GLN A 358 -27.46 3.46 -30.42
CA GLN A 358 -28.63 2.64 -30.05
C GLN A 358 -28.68 2.48 -28.52
N PRO A 359 -29.38 3.35 -27.79
CA PRO A 359 -29.39 3.35 -26.33
C PRO A 359 -29.90 2.02 -25.76
N GLU A 360 -30.95 1.44 -26.35
CA GLU A 360 -31.55 0.17 -25.90
C GLU A 360 -30.59 -1.02 -25.97
N LYS A 361 -29.55 -0.94 -26.83
CA LYS A 361 -28.52 -1.98 -26.95
C LYS A 361 -27.21 -1.61 -26.24
N GLY A 362 -27.11 -0.40 -25.71
CA GLY A 362 -25.89 0.12 -25.07
C GLY A 362 -24.65 0.09 -25.99
N LYS A 363 -24.82 0.35 -27.30
CA LYS A 363 -23.75 0.20 -28.31
C LYS A 363 -23.75 1.32 -29.36
N LEU A 364 -22.56 1.55 -29.91
CA LEU A 364 -22.32 2.31 -31.14
C LEU A 364 -22.04 1.32 -32.28
N PHE A 365 -22.52 1.64 -33.49
CA PHE A 365 -22.33 0.80 -34.68
C PHE A 365 -21.92 1.66 -35.86
N PHE A 366 -21.01 1.16 -36.70
CA PHE A 366 -20.72 1.78 -37.99
C PHE A 366 -21.95 1.78 -38.87
N GLN A 367 -22.11 2.87 -39.60
CA GLN A 367 -23.19 3.06 -40.55
C GLN A 367 -22.91 2.44 -41.91
#